data_AF-A0AAX2AIY3-F1
#
_entry.id   AF-A0AAX2AIY3-F1
#
_cell.length_a   1.000
_cell.length_b   1.000
_cell.length_c   1.000
_cell.angle_alpha   90.00
_cell.angle_beta   90.00
_cell.angle_gamma   90.00
#
_symmetry.space_group_name_H-M   'P 1'
#
loop_
_entity.id
_entity.type
_entity.pdbx_description
1 polymer ?
#
loop_
_entity_poly.entity_id
_entity_poly.type
_entity_poly.pdbx_seq_one_letter_code
_entity_poly.pdbx_strand_id
1 'polypeptide(L)'
;MQTSTTANKESFFYLFDKYTSRNGTDWYLALTWIFVLELISSLIEYFYLPIAKTYIVDIQEGLFKEALIAIFISFFVWHFIYSIVQMRKNQFFSLVMYVLLGIYFYITKDVTFNLLFHNIINPFEFEFSGFSLYTIVQIFIKVVIIYLIVKMIVSIKNRKKLDN
;
A
#
# COMPACT_ATOMS: atom_id res chain seq x y z
N MET A 1 -1.89 -1.80 -51.34
CA MET A 1 -0.94 -1.54 -50.24
C MET A 1 -1.75 -1.51 -48.94
N GLN A 2 -1.88 -2.66 -48.26
CA GLN A 2 -2.60 -2.75 -46.98
C GLN A 2 -1.57 -2.53 -45.87
N THR A 3 -1.65 -1.38 -45.20
CA THR A 3 -0.95 -1.15 -43.93
C THR A 3 -1.66 -1.95 -42.85
N SER A 4 -1.19 -3.17 -42.61
CA SER A 4 -1.58 -3.96 -41.46
C SER A 4 -1.04 -3.28 -40.20
N THR A 5 -1.89 -2.54 -39.49
CA THR A 5 -1.61 -2.07 -38.14
C THR A 5 -1.60 -3.29 -37.22
N THR A 6 -0.44 -3.90 -37.02
CA THR A 6 -0.25 -4.93 -35.99
C THR A 6 -0.38 -4.25 -34.63
N ALA A 7 -1.55 -4.37 -34.02
CA ALA A 7 -1.76 -4.01 -32.62
C ALA A 7 -0.82 -4.87 -31.78
N ASN A 8 0.33 -4.31 -31.41
CA ASN A 8 1.33 -5.00 -30.60
C ASN A 8 0.69 -5.23 -29.22
N LYS A 9 0.30 -6.48 -28.94
CA LYS A 9 -0.34 -6.86 -27.70
C LYS A 9 0.72 -6.76 -26.59
N GLU A 10 0.76 -5.62 -25.90
CA GLU A 10 1.67 -5.41 -24.78
C GLU A 10 1.52 -6.57 -23.77
N SER A 11 2.64 -7.21 -23.43
CA SER A 11 2.64 -8.32 -22.46
C SER A 11 2.07 -7.86 -21.11
N PHE A 12 1.32 -8.73 -20.41
CA PHE A 12 0.77 -8.41 -19.10
C PHE A 12 1.83 -7.86 -18.14
N PHE A 13 3.03 -8.46 -18.12
CA PHE A 13 4.13 -7.99 -17.30
C PHE A 13 4.60 -6.57 -17.66
N TYR A 14 4.59 -6.23 -18.94
CA TYR A 14 4.94 -4.89 -19.40
C TYR A 14 3.92 -3.86 -18.95
N LEU A 15 2.62 -4.16 -19.08
CA LEU A 15 1.55 -3.30 -18.59
C LEU A 15 1.62 -3.15 -17.06
N PHE A 16 1.78 -4.26 -16.35
CA PHE A 16 1.91 -4.26 -14.89
C PHE A 16 3.09 -3.38 -14.45
N ASP A 17 4.26 -3.57 -15.03
CA ASP A 17 5.46 -2.78 -14.72
C ASP A 17 5.27 -1.29 -15.05
N LYS A 18 4.61 -0.98 -16.16
CA LYS A 18 4.32 0.39 -16.61
C LYS A 18 3.45 1.14 -15.59
N TYR A 19 2.45 0.48 -15.01
CA TYR A 19 1.56 1.09 -14.02
C TYR A 19 2.09 1.04 -12.58
N THR A 20 2.91 0.05 -12.24
CA THR A 20 3.35 -0.16 -10.85
C THR A 20 4.70 0.43 -10.51
N SER A 21 5.61 0.57 -11.48
CA SER A 21 6.96 1.10 -11.24
C SER A 21 7.48 1.97 -12.38
N ARG A 22 6.62 2.29 -13.36
CA ARG A 22 7.00 2.90 -14.64
C ARG A 22 8.20 2.16 -15.25
N ASN A 23 8.07 0.84 -15.41
CA ASN A 23 9.11 -0.06 -15.91
C ASN A 23 10.41 -0.04 -15.08
N GLY A 24 10.29 0.07 -13.76
CA GLY A 24 11.45 0.10 -12.85
C GLY A 24 12.23 1.41 -12.88
N THR A 25 11.59 2.53 -13.29
CA THR A 25 12.20 3.86 -13.25
C THR A 25 11.72 4.70 -12.07
N ASP A 26 10.52 4.44 -11.55
CA ASP A 26 9.89 5.24 -10.49
C ASP A 26 9.71 4.42 -9.20
N TRP A 27 10.63 4.64 -8.25
CA TRP A 27 10.64 3.94 -6.97
C TRP A 27 9.49 4.39 -6.06
N TYR A 28 9.05 5.65 -6.18
CA TYR A 28 7.97 6.20 -5.36
C TYR A 28 6.63 5.61 -5.77
N LEU A 29 6.43 5.40 -7.07
CA LEU A 29 5.27 4.67 -7.60
C LEU A 29 5.26 3.22 -7.11
N ALA A 30 6.39 2.53 -7.15
CA ALA A 30 6.50 1.16 -6.63
C ALA A 30 6.19 1.07 -5.14
N LEU A 31 6.73 2.00 -4.33
CA LEU A 31 6.43 2.10 -2.91
C LEU A 31 4.94 2.34 -2.63
N THR A 32 4.31 3.21 -3.42
CA THR A 32 2.87 3.49 -3.32
C THR A 32 2.06 2.21 -3.53
N TRP A 33 2.38 1.42 -4.56
CA TRP A 33 1.69 0.16 -4.81
C TRP A 33 1.96 -0.91 -3.75
N ILE A 34 3.18 -0.98 -3.21
CA ILE A 34 3.49 -1.86 -2.07
C ILE A 34 2.56 -1.53 -0.91
N PHE A 35 2.45 -0.25 -0.55
CA PHE A 35 1.59 0.18 0.55
C PHE A 35 0.10 -0.10 0.30
N VAL A 36 -0.38 0.14 -0.91
CA VAL A 36 -1.78 -0.17 -1.30
C VAL A 36 -2.07 -1.66 -1.11
N LEU A 37 -1.16 -2.53 -1.57
CA LEU A 37 -1.32 -3.98 -1.46
C LEU A 37 -1.25 -4.47 -0.01
N GLU A 38 -0.36 -3.89 0.80
CA GLU A 38 -0.29 -4.17 2.24
C GLU A 38 -1.57 -3.77 2.97
N LEU A 39 -2.11 -2.60 2.65
CA LEU A 39 -3.37 -2.14 3.25
C LEU A 39 -4.53 -3.09 2.88
N ILE A 40 -4.61 -3.51 1.62
CA ILE A 40 -5.58 -4.53 1.18
C ILE A 40 -5.36 -5.84 1.92
N SER A 41 -4.11 -6.28 2.07
CA SER A 41 -3.74 -7.49 2.82
C SER A 41 -4.24 -7.43 4.26
N SER A 42 -3.96 -6.34 4.97
CA SER A 42 -4.40 -6.14 6.36
C SER A 42 -5.91 -6.09 6.51
N LEU A 43 -6.62 -5.49 5.55
CA LEU A 43 -8.09 -5.49 5.56
C LEU A 43 -8.65 -6.91 5.36
N ILE A 44 -8.08 -7.68 4.44
CA ILE A 44 -8.47 -9.08 4.24
C ILE A 44 -8.20 -9.87 5.52
N GLU A 45 -7.05 -9.71 6.15
CA GLU A 45 -6.75 -10.36 7.42
C GLU A 45 -7.77 -10.01 8.50
N TYR A 46 -8.10 -8.72 8.66
CA TYR A 46 -9.09 -8.24 9.62
C TYR A 46 -10.47 -8.91 9.46
N PHE A 47 -10.92 -9.13 8.23
CA PHE A 47 -12.23 -9.73 7.97
C PHE A 47 -12.24 -11.25 8.11
N TYR A 48 -11.15 -11.94 7.79
CA TYR A 48 -11.12 -13.40 7.68
C TYR A 48 -10.43 -14.11 8.86
N LEU A 49 -9.59 -13.43 9.62
CA LEU A 49 -8.89 -13.99 10.78
C LEU A 49 -9.39 -13.34 12.08
N PRO A 50 -9.99 -14.11 12.98
CA PRO A 50 -10.40 -13.59 14.29
C PRO A 50 -9.22 -13.05 15.10
N ILE A 51 -8.03 -13.65 14.95
CA ILE A 51 -6.80 -13.24 15.63
C ILE A 51 -6.29 -11.88 15.16
N ALA A 52 -6.62 -11.46 13.93
CA ALA A 52 -6.28 -10.15 13.41
C ALA A 52 -6.84 -9.02 14.28
N LYS A 53 -8.00 -9.26 14.91
CA LYS A 53 -8.64 -8.32 15.83
C LYS A 53 -7.91 -8.19 17.16
N THR A 54 -7.06 -9.16 17.52
CA THR A 54 -6.27 -9.13 18.75
C THR A 54 -5.04 -8.23 18.63
N TYR A 55 -4.56 -7.98 17.41
CA TYR A 55 -3.51 -6.99 17.14
C TYR A 55 -4.01 -5.55 17.23
N ILE A 56 -5.33 -5.34 17.27
CA ILE A 56 -5.91 -4.02 17.44
C ILE A 56 -5.82 -3.67 18.91
N VAL A 57 -4.94 -2.72 19.22
CA VAL A 57 -4.85 -2.20 20.58
C VAL A 57 -5.98 -1.22 20.78
N ASP A 58 -6.97 -1.63 21.57
CA ASP A 58 -8.00 -0.72 22.06
C ASP A 58 -7.36 0.30 23.01
N ILE A 59 -7.14 1.50 22.50
CA ILE A 59 -6.80 2.64 23.34
C ILE A 59 -8.01 2.91 24.23
N GLN A 60 -7.82 2.83 25.55
CA GLN A 60 -8.85 3.16 26.55
C GLN A 60 -9.51 4.50 26.20
N GLU A 61 -10.83 4.54 26.32
CA GLU A 61 -11.59 5.76 26.10
C GLU A 61 -11.17 6.82 27.12
N GLY A 62 -10.83 8.01 26.63
CA GLY A 62 -10.34 9.11 27.45
C GLY A 62 -9.74 10.25 26.63
N LEU A 63 -9.47 11.37 27.31
CA LEU A 63 -8.96 12.61 26.69
C LEU A 63 -7.69 12.40 25.85
N PHE A 64 -6.82 11.46 26.25
CA PHE A 64 -5.60 11.16 25.50
C PHE A 64 -5.90 10.57 24.11
N LYS A 65 -6.86 9.63 24.03
CA LYS A 65 -7.29 9.02 22.77
C LYS A 65 -7.88 10.07 21.83
N GLU A 66 -8.77 10.91 22.37
CA GLU A 66 -9.40 11.98 21.60
C GLU A 66 -8.39 13.02 21.11
N ALA A 67 -7.43 13.42 21.95
CA ALA A 67 -6.37 14.33 21.56
C ALA A 67 -5.47 13.75 20.46
N LEU A 68 -5.10 12.47 20.57
CA LEU A 68 -4.27 11.78 19.58
C LEU A 68 -5.00 11.69 18.24
N ILE A 69 -6.27 11.30 18.24
CA ILE A 69 -7.13 11.29 17.06
C ILE A 69 -7.27 12.70 16.48
N ALA A 70 -7.51 13.71 17.30
CA ALA A 70 -7.67 15.10 16.86
C ALA A 70 -6.39 15.64 16.21
N ILE A 71 -5.21 15.39 16.78
CA ILE A 71 -3.92 15.76 16.20
C ILE A 71 -3.73 15.05 14.86
N PHE A 72 -4.00 13.73 14.82
CA PHE A 72 -3.82 12.93 13.62
C PHE A 72 -4.74 13.41 12.49
N ILE A 73 -6.03 13.62 12.78
CA ILE A 73 -7.02 14.15 11.83
C ILE A 73 -6.65 15.57 11.39
N SER A 74 -6.22 16.44 12.31
CA SER A 74 -5.82 17.81 11.96
C SER A 74 -4.61 17.83 11.03
N PHE A 75 -3.58 17.03 11.35
CA PHE A 75 -2.41 16.85 10.49
C PHE A 75 -2.81 16.27 9.13
N PHE A 76 -3.68 15.26 9.13
CA PHE A 76 -4.20 14.63 7.92
C PHE A 76 -4.93 15.63 7.02
N VAL A 77 -5.87 16.41 7.55
CA VAL A 77 -6.63 17.42 6.81
C VAL A 77 -5.70 18.51 6.26
N TRP A 78 -4.75 18.97 7.08
CA TRP A 78 -3.76 19.96 6.65
C TRP A 78 -2.94 19.46 5.45
N HIS A 79 -2.39 18.25 5.55
CA HIS A 79 -1.59 17.65 4.48
C HIS A 79 -2.41 17.32 3.23
N PHE A 80 -3.67 16.93 3.41
CA PHE A 80 -4.61 16.68 2.33
C PHE A 80 -4.89 17.97 1.53
N ILE A 81 -5.27 19.06 2.22
CA ILE A 81 -5.51 20.36 1.59
C ILE A 81 -4.24 20.87 0.91
N TYR A 82 -3.09 20.78 1.58
CA TYR A 82 -1.80 21.17 1.00
C TYR A 82 -1.48 20.40 -0.30
N SER A 83 -1.76 19.09 -0.32
CA SER A 83 -1.55 18.24 -1.50
C SER A 83 -2.51 18.60 -2.65
N ILE A 84 -3.75 19.00 -2.35
CA ILE A 84 -4.70 19.52 -3.36
C ILE A 84 -4.17 20.83 -3.94
N VAL A 85 -3.81 21.78 -3.08
CA VAL A 85 -3.41 23.14 -3.48
C VAL A 85 -2.16 23.14 -4.36
N GLN A 86 -1.16 22.31 -4.03
CA GLN A 86 0.09 22.27 -4.79
C GLN A 86 0.08 21.32 -6.00
N MET A 87 -0.96 20.51 -6.19
CA MET A 87 -1.32 19.74 -7.38
C MET A 87 -0.14 19.25 -8.26
N ARG A 88 0.91 18.71 -7.63
CA ARG A 88 2.06 18.07 -8.30
C ARG A 88 1.81 16.57 -8.41
N LYS A 89 2.32 15.91 -9.46
CA LYS A 89 2.16 14.45 -9.68
C LYS A 89 2.46 13.61 -8.44
N ASN A 90 3.50 13.96 -7.67
CA ASN A 90 3.87 13.22 -6.46
C ASN A 90 2.89 13.45 -5.29
N GLN A 91 2.26 14.62 -5.22
CA GLN A 91 1.29 14.94 -4.19
C GLN A 91 -0.06 14.27 -4.42
N PHE A 92 -0.42 13.98 -5.68
CA PHE A 92 -1.58 13.16 -5.99
C PHE A 92 -1.45 11.76 -5.37
N PHE A 93 -0.28 11.11 -5.48
CA PHE A 93 -0.04 9.83 -4.83
C PHE A 93 -0.12 9.93 -3.31
N SER A 94 0.42 11.00 -2.71
CA SER A 94 0.26 11.25 -1.27
C SER A 94 -1.21 11.37 -0.87
N LEU A 95 -2.03 12.05 -1.68
CA LEU A 95 -3.46 12.18 -1.45
C LEU A 95 -4.20 10.84 -1.51
N VAL A 96 -3.87 9.99 -2.48
CA VAL A 96 -4.42 8.62 -2.56
C VAL A 96 -4.05 7.81 -1.32
N MET A 97 -2.80 7.88 -0.88
CA MET A 97 -2.32 7.20 0.32
C MET A 97 -3.09 7.65 1.57
N TYR A 98 -3.34 8.96 1.71
CA TYR A 98 -4.14 9.49 2.81
C TYR A 98 -5.57 8.97 2.78
N VAL A 99 -6.25 8.99 1.63
CA VAL A 99 -7.62 8.47 1.52
C VAL A 99 -7.67 7.00 1.93
N LEU A 100 -6.71 6.19 1.48
CA LEU A 100 -6.64 4.77 1.84
C LEU A 100 -6.42 4.57 3.35
N LEU A 101 -5.53 5.36 3.95
CA LEU A 101 -5.28 5.36 5.39
C LEU A 101 -6.55 5.71 6.18
N GLY A 102 -7.31 6.71 5.72
CA GLY A 102 -8.59 7.10 6.32
C GLY A 102 -9.63 5.98 6.25
N ILE A 103 -9.72 5.30 5.11
CA ILE A 103 -10.61 4.13 4.94
C ILE A 103 -10.19 3.00 5.88
N TYR A 104 -8.88 2.73 6.00
CA TYR A 104 -8.35 1.73 6.92
C TYR A 104 -8.81 2.02 8.35
N PHE A 105 -8.59 3.23 8.85
CA PHE A 105 -9.01 3.61 10.20
C PHE A 105 -10.52 3.48 10.43
N TYR A 106 -11.32 3.88 9.44
CA TYR A 106 -12.77 3.79 9.53
C TYR A 106 -13.24 2.34 9.68
N ILE A 107 -12.59 1.40 8.99
CA ILE A 107 -12.95 -0.01 8.99
C ILE A 107 -12.41 -0.75 10.22
N THR A 108 -11.10 -0.65 10.47
CA THR A 108 -10.43 -1.46 11.50
C THR A 108 -10.50 -0.84 12.88
N LYS A 109 -10.69 0.50 12.96
CA LYS A 109 -10.54 1.29 14.19
C LYS A 109 -9.14 1.18 14.83
N ASP A 110 -8.16 0.63 14.11
CA ASP A 110 -6.78 0.49 14.57
C ASP A 110 -6.02 1.81 14.44
N VAL A 111 -6.19 2.68 15.45
CA VAL A 111 -5.52 3.99 15.53
C VAL A 111 -3.99 3.84 15.70
N THR A 112 -3.54 2.69 16.18
CA THR A 112 -2.12 2.38 16.44
C THR A 112 -1.37 1.83 15.23
N PHE A 113 -2.07 1.48 14.14
CA PHE A 113 -1.52 0.75 12.99
C PHE A 113 -0.87 -0.59 13.34
N ASN A 114 -1.17 -1.18 14.50
CA ASN A 114 -0.48 -2.39 14.93
C ASN A 114 -0.75 -3.57 14.00
N LEU A 115 -1.95 -3.70 13.46
CA LEU A 115 -2.27 -4.76 12.48
C LEU A 115 -1.57 -4.52 11.14
N LEU A 116 -1.52 -3.27 10.68
CA LEU A 116 -0.85 -2.89 9.44
C LEU A 116 0.67 -3.06 9.56
N PHE A 117 1.26 -2.68 10.70
CA PHE A 117 2.69 -2.89 10.96
C PHE A 117 3.05 -4.36 11.16
N HIS A 118 2.19 -5.15 11.81
CA HIS A 118 2.39 -6.59 11.93
C HIS A 118 2.53 -7.23 10.53
N ASN A 119 1.63 -6.90 9.61
CA ASN A 119 1.71 -7.38 8.23
C ASN A 119 2.97 -6.93 7.48
N ILE A 120 3.32 -5.65 7.60
CA ILE A 120 4.49 -5.08 6.90
C ILE A 120 5.81 -5.63 7.45
N ILE A 121 5.93 -5.74 8.77
CA ILE A 121 7.18 -6.13 9.44
C ILE A 121 7.39 -7.64 9.35
N ASN A 122 6.31 -8.43 9.36
CA ASN A 122 6.36 -9.88 9.26
C ASN A 122 5.75 -10.39 7.94
N PRO A 123 6.36 -10.08 6.77
CA PRO A 123 5.82 -10.48 5.47
C PRO A 123 5.80 -12.00 5.28
N PHE A 124 6.54 -12.77 6.10
CA PHE A 124 6.58 -14.23 6.05
C PHE A 124 5.79 -14.94 7.15
N GLU A 125 5.19 -14.19 8.08
CA GLU A 125 4.30 -14.79 9.07
C GLU A 125 2.97 -15.07 8.38
N PHE A 126 2.63 -16.35 8.32
CA PHE A 126 1.37 -16.84 7.78
C PHE A 126 0.60 -17.45 8.94
N GLU A 127 -0.38 -16.71 9.41
CA GLU A 127 -1.41 -17.19 10.31
C GLU A 127 -2.30 -18.19 9.57
N PHE A 128 -1.92 -19.47 9.61
CA PHE A 128 -2.66 -20.56 8.98
C PHE A 128 -3.83 -20.98 9.88
N SER A 129 -5.01 -20.42 9.68
CA SER A 129 -6.26 -20.97 10.22
C SER A 129 -6.78 -22.20 9.42
N GLY A 130 -5.96 -22.73 8.51
CA GLY A 130 -6.27 -23.79 7.55
C GLY A 130 -5.94 -23.37 6.11
N PHE A 131 -5.87 -24.33 5.18
CA PHE A 131 -5.64 -24.03 3.75
C PHE A 131 -6.96 -23.60 3.10
N SER A 132 -7.20 -22.29 3.07
CA SER A 132 -8.44 -21.70 2.55
C SER A 132 -8.17 -20.72 1.40
N LEU A 133 -9.22 -20.25 0.72
CA LEU A 133 -9.10 -19.22 -0.33
C LEU A 133 -8.39 -17.96 0.18
N TYR A 134 -8.58 -17.61 1.47
CA TYR A 134 -7.84 -16.54 2.13
C TYR A 134 -6.33 -16.73 2.02
N THR A 135 -5.82 -17.92 2.35
CA THR A 135 -4.38 -18.25 2.30
C THR A 135 -3.81 -18.10 0.90
N ILE A 136 -4.55 -18.52 -0.13
CA ILE A 136 -4.13 -18.42 -1.53
C ILE A 136 -4.03 -16.95 -1.96
N VAL A 137 -5.05 -16.15 -1.63
CA VAL A 137 -5.07 -14.70 -1.93
C VAL A 137 -3.93 -13.98 -1.20
N GLN A 138 -3.69 -14.32 0.06
CA GLN A 138 -2.60 -13.75 0.86
C GLN A 138 -1.22 -14.04 0.28
N ILE A 139 -0.95 -15.31 -0.07
CA ILE A 139 0.31 -15.70 -0.70
C ILE A 139 0.49 -14.94 -2.02
N PHE A 140 -0.56 -14.84 -2.83
CA PHE A 140 -0.50 -14.10 -4.09
C PHE A 140 -0.14 -12.62 -3.88
N ILE A 141 -0.83 -11.93 -2.96
CA ILE A 141 -0.56 -10.52 -2.64
C ILE A 141 0.90 -10.35 -2.17
N LYS A 142 1.38 -11.21 -1.28
CA LYS A 142 2.75 -11.16 -0.76
C LYS A 142 3.81 -11.39 -1.85
N VAL A 143 3.57 -12.32 -2.77
CA VAL A 143 4.47 -12.53 -3.93
C VAL A 143 4.54 -11.28 -4.82
N VAL A 144 3.41 -10.62 -5.06
CA VAL A 144 3.37 -9.37 -5.84
C VAL A 144 4.12 -8.25 -5.11
N ILE A 145 3.97 -8.12 -3.79
CA ILE A 145 4.71 -7.15 -2.98
C ILE A 145 6.21 -7.38 -3.09
N ILE A 146 6.68 -8.62 -2.93
CA ILE A 146 8.11 -8.97 -3.07
C ILE A 146 8.63 -8.57 -4.44
N TYR A 147 7.87 -8.85 -5.51
CA TYR A 147 8.23 -8.45 -6.86
C TYR A 147 8.38 -6.92 -6.99
N LEU A 148 7.45 -6.16 -6.41
CA LEU A 148 7.50 -4.69 -6.43
C LEU A 148 8.67 -4.14 -5.59
N ILE A 149 9.03 -4.78 -4.48
CA ILE A 149 10.22 -4.43 -3.70
C ILE A 149 11.47 -4.57 -4.57
N VAL A 150 11.59 -5.66 -5.33
CA VAL A 150 12.72 -5.85 -6.27
C VAL A 150 12.75 -4.72 -7.31
N LYS A 151 11.60 -4.38 -7.91
CA LYS A 151 11.51 -3.28 -8.90
C LYS A 151 11.85 -1.92 -8.28
N MET A 152 11.42 -1.67 -7.05
CA MET A 152 11.76 -0.46 -6.29
C MET A 152 13.28 -0.35 -6.09
N ILE A 153 13.93 -1.43 -5.66
CA ILE A 153 15.39 -1.46 -5.47
C ILE A 153 16.12 -1.22 -6.81
N VAL A 154 15.65 -1.84 -7.90
CA VAL A 154 16.21 -1.61 -9.25
C VAL A 154 16.08 -0.15 -9.67
N SER A 155 14.92 0.47 -9.45
CA SER A 155 14.69 1.89 -9.74
C SER A 155 15.63 2.81 -8.95
N ILE A 156 15.82 2.55 -7.65
CA ILE A 156 16.73 3.32 -6.80
C ILE A 156 18.18 3.19 -7.30
N LYS A 157 18.61 1.98 -7.65
CA LYS A 157 19.95 1.73 -8.20
C LYS A 157 20.18 2.45 -9.53
N ASN A 158 19.18 2.45 -10.42
CA ASN A 158 19.27 3.11 -11.71
C ASN A 158 19.36 4.63 -11.58
N ARG A 159 18.67 5.22 -10.60
CA ARG A 159 18.75 6.65 -10.31
C ARG A 159 20.15 7.07 -9.85
N LYS A 160 20.75 6.31 -8.92
CA LYS A 160 22.12 6.58 -8.43
C LYS A 160 23.19 6.49 -9.52
N LYS A 161 22.97 5.72 -10.58
CA LYS A 161 23.90 5.63 -11.73
C LYS A 161 23.78 6.81 -12.71
N LEU A 162 22.67 7.53 -12.71
CA LEU A 162 22.46 8.73 -13.53
C LEU A 162 23.00 10.00 -12.86
N ASP A 163 23.12 9.97 -11.53
CA ASP A 163 23.58 11.09 -10.70
C ASP A 163 25.12 11.05 -10.43
N ASN A 164 25.82 9.99 -10.86
CA ASN A 164 27.28 9.81 -10.79
C ASN A 164 27.90 9.89 -12.19
#